data_AF-A0AA91YXA5-F1
#
_entry.id   AF-A0AA91YXA5-F1
#
_cell.length_a   1.000
_cell.length_b   1.000
_cell.length_c   1.000
_cell.angle_alpha   90.00
_cell.angle_beta   90.00
_cell.angle_gamma   90.00
#
_symmetry.space_group_name_H-M   'P 1'
#
loop_
_entity.id
_entity.type
_entity.pdbx_description
1 polymer ?
#
loop_
_entity_poly.entity_id
_entity_poly.type
_entity_poly.pdbx_seq_one_letter_code
_entity_poly.pdbx_strand_id
1 'polypeptide(L)'
;MSPVDQDNDRNRLKTQLESFYYALLNQGLEGYKMPKSWMEAFFLLEQLLQDQDNGKRQVIFIDELPWMDTPRSGFLPAFENFWNSWCSGRDNIMLVVCGSATSWILSNLSRSKGGLYGRLTAEIKLSPFTLKECEEYFEHANIQMSQYDILQSYMVFGGIPYYMGYFQKGLSFEQNVDKILFGNRPRLKDEFNRLFAAIFNNPEDSKKVVRLLATRHSGFTREEISQATGLPLGGGLSNTLAALAESDFITSYSPYGMPKSTTYYKLIDNFCLFWQKYVEPHGKENGFVSDNMTSDVLKAWHGVAFEEVCWQHFQQIKQALGVAGVKTSISAWNVKGTEEKEGTQIDLLISRNDNVVNLCEMKFASAPYTISKEEEQRLRHRIESLKATLSPKQSIHLTMITTYGVAYGKHSGIVQKEVKMEDLFK
;
A
#
# COMPACT_ATOMS: atom_id res chain seq x y z
N MET A 1 -19.19 16.71 0.69
CA MET A 1 -19.60 16.14 1.99
C MET A 1 -19.49 14.63 1.90
N SER A 2 -18.81 13.99 2.86
CA SER A 2 -18.68 12.52 2.95
C SER A 2 -20.01 11.89 3.41
N PRO A 3 -20.46 10.74 2.86
CA PRO A 3 -21.79 10.21 3.10
C PRO A 3 -21.89 9.24 4.28
N VAL A 4 -21.09 9.46 5.33
CA VAL A 4 -21.24 8.68 6.58
C VAL A 4 -22.61 8.91 7.23
N ASP A 5 -23.40 9.91 6.79
CA ASP A 5 -24.63 10.34 7.47
C ASP A 5 -25.96 10.20 6.70
N GLN A 6 -26.08 9.49 5.56
CA GLN A 6 -27.35 9.52 4.79
C GLN A 6 -27.85 8.17 4.25
N ASP A 7 -28.67 7.48 5.07
CA ASP A 7 -29.42 6.24 4.79
C ASP A 7 -30.56 6.37 3.74
N ASN A 8 -30.55 7.38 2.86
CA ASN A 8 -31.66 7.61 1.92
C ASN A 8 -31.18 8.01 0.52
N ASP A 9 -31.07 7.03 -0.39
CA ASP A 9 -30.59 7.18 -1.76
C ASP A 9 -31.30 8.28 -2.57
N ARG A 10 -32.59 8.52 -2.32
CA ARG A 10 -33.36 9.57 -3.02
C ARG A 10 -32.96 10.99 -2.63
N ASN A 11 -32.55 11.22 -1.39
CA ASN A 11 -32.08 12.53 -0.95
C ASN A 11 -30.64 12.77 -1.40
N ARG A 12 -29.85 11.71 -1.61
CA ARG A 12 -28.44 11.81 -1.97
C ARG A 12 -28.19 12.55 -3.29
N LEU A 13 -28.89 12.20 -4.38
CA LEU A 13 -28.72 12.90 -5.67
C LEU A 13 -29.08 14.38 -5.58
N LYS A 14 -30.19 14.71 -4.91
CA LYS A 14 -30.62 16.10 -4.72
C LYS A 14 -29.55 16.90 -3.97
N THR A 15 -29.04 16.36 -2.86
CA THR A 15 -27.97 16.98 -2.08
C THR A 15 -26.68 17.15 -2.90
N GLN A 16 -26.35 16.18 -3.75
CA GLN A 16 -25.17 16.26 -4.63
C GLN A 16 -25.32 17.38 -5.68
N LEU A 17 -26.46 17.45 -6.36
CA LEU A 17 -26.73 18.50 -7.35
C LEU A 17 -26.78 19.89 -6.71
N GLU A 18 -27.37 19.99 -5.52
CA GLU A 18 -27.41 21.23 -4.73
C GLU A 18 -25.99 21.68 -4.33
N SER A 19 -25.16 20.76 -3.83
CA SER A 19 -23.77 21.05 -3.46
C SER A 19 -22.95 21.49 -4.68
N PHE A 20 -23.12 20.82 -5.82
CA PHE A 20 -22.45 21.17 -7.07
C PHE A 20 -22.89 22.55 -7.57
N TYR A 21 -24.20 22.83 -7.54
CA TYR A 21 -24.74 24.12 -7.91
C TYR A 21 -24.22 25.26 -7.04
N TYR A 22 -24.16 25.08 -5.71
CA TYR A 22 -23.55 26.06 -4.83
C TYR A 22 -22.06 26.29 -5.12
N ALA A 23 -21.33 25.24 -5.50
CA ALA A 23 -19.96 25.40 -5.96
C ALA A 23 -19.88 26.27 -7.23
N LEU A 24 -20.78 26.10 -8.19
CA LEU A 24 -20.85 26.96 -9.39
C LEU A 24 -21.20 28.42 -9.06
N LEU A 25 -22.18 28.64 -8.17
CA LEU A 25 -22.55 30.00 -7.73
C LEU A 25 -21.37 30.70 -7.05
N ASN A 26 -20.65 30.00 -6.18
CA ASN A 26 -19.46 30.54 -5.51
C ASN A 26 -18.33 30.90 -6.49
N GLN A 27 -18.30 30.26 -7.65
CA GLN A 27 -17.36 30.57 -8.73
C GLN A 27 -17.89 31.65 -9.67
N GLY A 28 -19.11 32.18 -9.48
CA GLY A 28 -19.65 33.32 -10.23
C GLY A 28 -20.73 32.97 -11.26
N LEU A 29 -21.37 31.81 -11.17
CA LEU A 29 -22.54 31.50 -12.01
C LEU A 29 -23.73 32.39 -11.60
N GLU A 30 -24.33 33.10 -12.56
CA GLU A 30 -25.49 33.99 -12.32
C GLU A 30 -26.66 33.70 -13.27
N GLY A 31 -27.90 33.92 -12.82
CA GLY A 31 -29.08 33.87 -13.69
C GLY A 31 -29.64 32.47 -13.99
N TYR A 32 -29.03 31.40 -13.48
CA TYR A 32 -29.50 30.02 -13.65
C TYR A 32 -30.27 29.51 -12.43
N LYS A 33 -31.03 28.43 -12.62
CA LYS A 33 -31.72 27.71 -11.53
C LYS A 33 -30.95 26.44 -11.17
N MET A 34 -31.18 25.92 -9.97
CA MET A 34 -30.59 24.66 -9.51
C MET A 34 -30.89 23.52 -10.50
N PRO A 35 -29.88 22.74 -10.93
CA PRO A 35 -30.03 21.66 -11.88
C PRO A 35 -30.81 20.49 -11.28
N LYS A 36 -31.58 19.81 -12.12
CA LYS A 36 -32.37 18.62 -11.74
C LYS A 36 -31.71 17.30 -12.13
N SER A 37 -30.65 17.35 -12.91
CA SER A 37 -29.89 16.19 -13.37
C SER A 37 -28.41 16.54 -13.53
N TRP A 38 -27.54 15.53 -13.59
CA TRP A 38 -26.12 15.75 -13.89
C TRP A 38 -25.89 16.34 -15.27
N MET A 39 -26.74 16.05 -16.26
CA MET A 39 -26.69 16.70 -17.58
C MET A 39 -26.90 18.21 -17.48
N GLU A 40 -27.92 18.64 -16.73
CA GLU A 40 -28.14 20.07 -16.46
C GLU A 40 -26.99 20.66 -15.65
N ALA A 41 -26.47 19.95 -14.66
CA ALA A 41 -25.36 20.44 -13.83
C ALA A 41 -24.08 20.69 -14.65
N PHE A 42 -23.70 19.74 -15.51
CA PHE A 42 -22.56 19.91 -16.40
C PHE A 42 -22.80 20.99 -17.46
N PHE A 43 -24.04 21.13 -17.97
CA PHE A 43 -24.38 22.25 -18.84
C PHE A 43 -24.17 23.60 -18.14
N LEU A 44 -24.56 23.73 -16.86
CA LEU A 44 -24.30 24.96 -16.09
C LEU A 44 -22.79 25.21 -15.89
N LEU A 45 -22.00 24.15 -15.70
CA LEU A 45 -20.54 24.26 -15.66
C LEU A 45 -19.99 24.75 -17.00
N GLU A 46 -20.51 24.26 -18.14
CA GLU A 46 -20.14 24.76 -19.47
C GLU A 46 -20.43 26.27 -19.59
N GLN A 47 -21.61 26.74 -19.16
CA GLN A 47 -21.96 28.16 -19.20
C GLN A 47 -21.00 29.01 -18.36
N LEU A 48 -20.75 28.60 -17.11
CA LEU A 48 -19.79 29.27 -16.24
C LEU A 48 -18.41 29.39 -16.89
N LEU A 49 -17.90 28.29 -17.44
CA LEU A 49 -16.57 28.28 -18.06
C LEU A 49 -16.53 29.12 -19.34
N GLN A 50 -17.61 29.13 -20.13
CA GLN A 50 -17.70 30.00 -21.32
C GLN A 50 -17.68 31.48 -20.94
N ASP A 51 -18.45 31.87 -19.93
CA ASP A 51 -18.53 33.26 -19.48
C ASP A 51 -17.20 33.76 -18.90
N GLN A 52 -16.43 32.85 -18.31
CA GLN A 52 -15.11 33.14 -17.73
C GLN A 52 -13.94 32.96 -18.71
N ASP A 53 -14.20 32.51 -19.94
CA ASP A 53 -13.12 32.25 -20.88
C ASP A 53 -12.48 33.55 -21.35
N ASN A 54 -11.22 33.73 -20.98
CA ASN A 54 -10.38 34.85 -21.39
C ASN A 54 -9.13 34.38 -22.17
N GLY A 55 -9.16 33.16 -22.69
CA GLY A 55 -8.04 32.52 -23.41
C GLY A 55 -6.95 31.93 -22.50
N LYS A 56 -7.00 32.13 -21.17
CA LYS A 56 -6.12 31.43 -20.23
C LYS A 56 -6.65 30.04 -19.92
N ARG A 57 -5.76 29.19 -19.39
CA ARG A 57 -6.11 27.85 -18.94
C ARG A 57 -7.12 27.90 -17.78
N GLN A 58 -8.22 27.18 -17.95
CA GLN A 58 -9.24 26.95 -16.93
C GLN A 58 -9.04 25.55 -16.35
N VAL A 59 -8.93 25.48 -15.03
CA VAL A 59 -8.72 24.22 -14.30
C VAL A 59 -10.01 23.85 -13.57
N ILE A 60 -10.53 22.67 -13.88
CA ILE A 60 -11.66 22.06 -13.19
C ILE A 60 -11.08 21.01 -12.25
N PHE A 61 -11.20 21.21 -10.95
CA PHE A 61 -10.78 20.23 -9.96
C PHE A 61 -12.01 19.60 -9.30
N ILE A 62 -12.19 18.29 -9.47
CA ILE A 62 -13.27 17.54 -8.84
C ILE A 62 -12.67 16.54 -7.87
N ASP A 63 -12.77 16.87 -6.59
CA ASP A 63 -12.37 15.97 -5.52
C ASP A 63 -13.41 14.89 -5.29
N GLU A 64 -12.94 13.68 -5.00
CA GLU A 64 -13.77 12.52 -4.69
C GLU A 64 -14.84 12.21 -5.78
N LEU A 65 -14.41 12.25 -7.05
CA LEU A 65 -15.25 11.97 -8.23
C LEU A 65 -16.07 10.67 -8.13
N PRO A 66 -15.53 9.53 -7.62
CA PRO A 66 -16.30 8.29 -7.50
C PRO A 66 -17.60 8.43 -6.69
N TRP A 67 -17.64 9.38 -5.75
CA TRP A 67 -18.82 9.59 -4.92
C TRP A 67 -20.01 10.18 -5.68
N MET A 68 -19.77 10.86 -6.80
CA MET A 68 -20.80 11.47 -7.63
C MET A 68 -21.57 10.43 -8.45
N ASP A 69 -20.95 9.28 -8.73
CA ASP A 69 -21.53 8.17 -9.51
C ASP A 69 -22.37 7.23 -8.63
N THR A 70 -23.51 7.73 -8.16
CA THR A 70 -24.47 6.93 -7.40
C THR A 70 -25.42 6.15 -8.31
N PRO A 71 -26.02 5.04 -7.84
CA PRO A 71 -26.96 4.26 -8.65
C PRO A 71 -28.08 5.12 -9.23
N ARG A 72 -28.28 5.03 -10.55
CA ARG A 72 -29.30 5.78 -11.31
C ARG A 72 -29.12 7.31 -11.27
N SER A 73 -27.96 7.83 -10.87
CA SER A 73 -27.66 9.27 -10.92
C SER A 73 -27.58 9.82 -12.34
N GLY A 74 -27.15 9.00 -13.29
CA GLY A 74 -26.83 9.44 -14.65
C GLY A 74 -25.55 10.29 -14.71
N PHE A 75 -24.71 10.24 -13.67
CA PHE A 75 -23.47 11.01 -13.59
C PHE A 75 -22.49 10.66 -14.72
N LEU A 76 -22.12 9.38 -14.83
CA LEU A 76 -21.08 8.96 -15.79
C LEU A 76 -21.45 9.29 -17.25
N PRO A 77 -22.68 9.05 -17.75
CA PRO A 77 -23.08 9.50 -19.08
C PRO A 77 -23.03 11.03 -19.26
N ALA A 78 -23.40 11.80 -18.23
CA ALA A 78 -23.37 13.25 -18.28
C ALA A 78 -21.94 13.79 -18.32
N PHE A 79 -21.05 13.19 -17.54
CA PHE A 79 -19.63 13.50 -17.51
C PHE A 79 -18.93 13.11 -18.83
N GLU A 80 -19.27 11.95 -19.40
CA GLU A 80 -18.83 11.54 -20.74
C GLU A 80 -19.27 12.53 -21.82
N ASN A 81 -20.52 12.98 -21.77
CA ASN A 81 -21.03 13.98 -22.71
C ASN A 81 -20.32 15.33 -22.55
N PHE A 82 -20.18 15.83 -21.32
CA PHE A 82 -19.48 17.08 -21.01
C PHE A 82 -18.05 17.07 -21.58
N TRP A 83 -17.33 15.97 -21.37
CA TRP A 83 -15.97 15.85 -21.87
C TRP A 83 -15.91 15.79 -23.40
N ASN A 84 -16.67 14.86 -24.00
CA ASN A 84 -16.58 14.61 -25.44
C ASN A 84 -17.16 15.75 -26.27
N SER A 85 -18.31 16.28 -25.88
CA SER A 85 -19.05 17.27 -26.67
C SER A 85 -18.49 18.68 -26.49
N TRP A 86 -17.95 19.02 -25.31
CA TRP A 86 -17.55 20.40 -25.01
C TRP A 86 -16.06 20.56 -24.67
N CYS A 87 -15.47 19.71 -23.82
CA CYS A 87 -14.07 19.87 -23.40
C CYS A 87 -13.07 19.47 -24.48
N SER A 88 -13.32 18.38 -25.20
CA SER A 88 -12.30 17.71 -26.02
C SER A 88 -11.76 18.54 -27.20
N GLY A 89 -12.52 19.56 -27.64
CA GLY A 89 -12.11 20.49 -28.68
C GLY A 89 -11.43 21.77 -28.18
N ARG A 90 -11.11 21.87 -26.88
CA ARG A 90 -10.59 23.08 -26.25
C ARG A 90 -9.22 22.85 -25.62
N ASP A 91 -8.24 23.64 -26.04
CA ASP A 91 -6.84 23.52 -25.55
C ASP A 91 -6.59 24.22 -24.19
N ASN A 92 -7.54 25.04 -23.76
CA ASN A 92 -7.48 25.79 -22.51
C ASN A 92 -8.18 25.08 -21.33
N ILE A 93 -8.79 23.91 -21.51
CA ILE A 93 -9.43 23.18 -20.40
C ILE A 93 -8.47 22.13 -19.83
N MET A 94 -8.33 22.12 -18.50
CA MET A 94 -7.67 21.05 -17.76
C MET A 94 -8.62 20.53 -16.68
N LEU A 95 -8.92 19.24 -16.73
CA LEU A 95 -9.68 18.57 -15.69
C LEU A 95 -8.74 17.71 -14.85
N VAL A 96 -8.79 17.93 -13.54
CA VAL A 96 -8.09 17.14 -12.54
C VAL A 96 -9.14 16.50 -11.63
N VAL A 97 -9.06 15.17 -11.50
CA VAL A 97 -9.99 14.39 -10.68
C VAL A 97 -9.21 13.50 -9.74
N CYS A 98 -9.72 13.34 -8.53
CA CYS A 98 -9.16 12.40 -7.55
C CYS A 98 -10.29 11.64 -6.85
N GLY A 99 -9.90 10.62 -6.10
CA GLY A 99 -10.80 9.87 -5.25
C GLY A 99 -10.13 8.66 -4.64
N SER A 100 -10.60 8.31 -3.45
CA SER A 100 -10.10 7.18 -2.66
C SER A 100 -10.55 5.82 -3.19
N ALA A 101 -11.63 5.77 -3.99
CA ALA A 101 -12.12 4.54 -4.60
C ALA A 101 -11.34 4.16 -5.88
N THR A 102 -10.13 3.63 -5.70
CA THR A 102 -9.21 3.24 -6.77
C THR A 102 -9.84 2.32 -7.81
N SER A 103 -10.68 1.37 -7.38
CA SER A 103 -11.37 0.43 -8.29
C SER A 103 -12.30 1.15 -9.27
N TRP A 104 -13.01 2.19 -8.81
CA TRP A 104 -13.90 2.98 -9.66
C TRP A 104 -13.11 3.84 -10.65
N ILE A 105 -12.02 4.47 -10.19
CA ILE A 105 -11.12 5.28 -11.05
C ILE A 105 -10.55 4.40 -12.16
N LEU A 106 -10.09 3.19 -11.82
CA LEU A 106 -9.56 2.25 -12.80
C LEU A 106 -10.62 1.81 -13.80
N SER A 107 -11.83 1.45 -13.36
CA SER A 107 -12.86 0.95 -14.29
C SER A 107 -13.43 2.03 -15.21
N ASN A 108 -13.60 3.26 -14.71
CA ASN A 108 -14.34 4.30 -15.40
C ASN A 108 -13.45 5.35 -16.09
N LEU A 109 -12.21 5.53 -15.63
CA LEU A 109 -11.26 6.49 -16.19
C LEU A 109 -10.07 5.82 -16.88
N SER A 110 -9.25 5.05 -16.14
CA SER A 110 -7.96 4.51 -16.66
C SER A 110 -8.16 3.36 -17.66
N ARG A 111 -9.02 2.39 -17.34
CA ARG A 111 -9.37 1.24 -18.20
C ARG A 111 -10.76 1.38 -18.82
N SER A 112 -11.25 2.62 -18.92
CA SER A 112 -12.57 2.92 -19.48
C SER A 112 -12.69 2.29 -20.87
N LYS A 113 -13.74 1.51 -21.11
CA LYS A 113 -14.09 1.04 -22.46
C LYS A 113 -15.17 1.90 -23.12
N GLY A 114 -15.65 2.91 -22.38
CA GLY A 114 -16.78 3.78 -22.74
C GLY A 114 -16.33 5.11 -23.34
N GLY A 115 -17.12 6.15 -23.10
CA GLY A 115 -16.94 7.47 -23.70
C GLY A 115 -15.66 8.21 -23.27
N LEU A 116 -15.04 7.82 -22.15
CA LEU A 116 -13.77 8.39 -21.68
C LEU A 116 -12.53 7.62 -22.16
N TYR A 117 -12.69 6.60 -23.01
CA TYR A 117 -11.54 5.86 -23.55
C TYR A 117 -10.57 6.80 -24.26
N GLY A 118 -9.28 6.70 -23.92
CA GLY A 118 -8.21 7.51 -24.50
C GLY A 118 -8.22 8.99 -24.11
N ARG A 119 -9.01 9.40 -23.10
CA ARG A 119 -9.08 10.79 -22.64
C ARG A 119 -8.14 11.11 -21.48
N LEU A 120 -7.70 10.10 -20.74
CA LEU A 120 -6.74 10.25 -19.65
C LEU A 120 -5.35 10.56 -20.23
N THR A 121 -4.81 11.74 -19.93
CA THR A 121 -3.51 12.20 -20.42
C THR A 121 -2.39 12.03 -19.40
N ALA A 122 -2.71 12.01 -18.11
CA ALA A 122 -1.79 11.76 -17.02
C ALA A 122 -2.51 11.04 -15.87
N GLU A 123 -1.81 10.11 -15.23
CA GLU A 123 -2.28 9.39 -14.05
C GLU A 123 -1.22 9.52 -12.95
N ILE A 124 -1.63 9.92 -11.74
CA ILE A 124 -0.75 10.01 -10.57
C ILE A 124 -1.29 9.04 -9.53
N LYS A 125 -0.59 7.92 -9.35
CA LYS A 125 -0.82 7.02 -8.20
C LYS A 125 -0.03 7.56 -7.00
N LEU A 126 -0.75 8.04 -5.99
CA LEU A 126 -0.15 8.45 -4.72
C LEU A 126 -0.02 7.22 -3.81
N SER A 127 1.19 6.67 -3.76
CA SER A 127 1.55 5.59 -2.82
C SER A 127 1.96 6.16 -1.46
N PRO A 128 2.01 5.33 -0.40
CA PRO A 128 2.60 5.72 0.88
C PRO A 128 4.03 6.26 0.70
N PHE A 129 4.46 7.13 1.60
CA PHE A 129 5.82 7.64 1.59
C PHE A 129 6.82 6.51 1.74
N THR A 130 7.93 6.60 1.02
CA THR A 130 9.15 5.83 1.24
C THR A 130 9.80 6.20 2.58
N LEU A 131 10.77 5.41 3.05
CA LEU A 131 11.57 5.77 4.23
C LEU A 131 12.28 7.12 4.09
N LYS A 132 12.72 7.49 2.87
CA LYS A 132 13.33 8.79 2.62
C LYS A 132 12.32 9.94 2.76
N GLU A 133 11.15 9.79 2.15
CA GLU A 133 10.08 10.79 2.29
C GLU A 133 9.56 10.87 3.74
N CYS A 134 9.59 9.75 4.48
CA CYS A 134 9.30 9.75 5.92
C CYS A 134 10.31 10.59 6.71
N GLU A 135 11.60 10.44 6.41
CA GLU A 135 12.68 11.25 7.00
C GLU A 135 12.46 12.73 6.71
N GLU A 136 12.23 13.09 5.44
CA GLU A 136 11.95 14.46 5.01
C GLU A 136 10.71 15.06 5.69
N TYR A 137 9.66 14.26 5.88
CA TYR A 137 8.47 14.67 6.60
C TYR A 137 8.77 15.01 8.06
N PHE A 138 9.50 14.14 8.78
CA PHE A 138 9.83 14.37 10.19
C PHE A 138 10.77 15.57 10.36
N GLU A 139 11.73 15.74 9.45
CA GLU A 139 12.57 16.95 9.38
C GLU A 139 11.72 18.21 9.20
N HIS A 140 10.80 18.22 8.22
CA HIS A 140 9.88 19.34 7.99
C HIS A 140 8.98 19.61 9.19
N ALA A 141 8.48 18.56 9.85
CA ALA A 141 7.71 18.66 11.07
C ALA A 141 8.55 19.14 12.28
N ASN A 142 9.88 19.22 12.15
CA ASN A 142 10.87 19.45 13.23
C ASN A 142 10.74 18.43 14.37
N ILE A 143 10.54 17.16 14.03
CA ILE A 143 10.56 16.01 14.94
C ILE A 143 11.88 15.29 14.69
N GLN A 144 12.80 15.36 15.64
CA GLN A 144 14.09 14.69 15.52
C GLN A 144 13.93 13.20 15.82
N MET A 145 14.18 12.36 14.82
CA MET A 145 14.17 10.90 14.93
C MET A 145 15.41 10.34 14.26
N SER A 146 15.96 9.26 14.83
CA SER A 146 16.99 8.49 14.13
C SER A 146 16.36 7.72 12.96
N GLN A 147 17.14 7.38 11.94
CA GLN A 147 16.65 6.47 10.88
C GLN A 147 16.13 5.14 11.44
N TYR A 148 16.69 4.68 12.56
CA TYR A 148 16.21 3.50 13.27
C TYR A 148 14.78 3.70 13.79
N ASP A 149 14.49 4.84 14.42
CA ASP A 149 13.14 5.15 14.90
C ASP A 149 12.17 5.47 13.77
N ILE A 150 12.64 6.07 12.68
CA ILE A 150 11.83 6.27 11.47
C ILE A 150 11.46 4.93 10.85
N LEU A 151 12.40 3.98 10.79
CA LEU A 151 12.14 2.62 10.36
C LEU A 151 11.14 1.92 11.29
N GLN A 152 11.25 2.09 12.61
CA GLN A 152 10.27 1.56 13.56
C GLN A 152 8.88 2.18 13.39
N SER A 153 8.82 3.50 13.15
CA SER A 153 7.59 4.20 12.78
C SER A 153 6.99 3.65 11.51
N TYR A 154 7.79 3.45 10.47
CA TYR A 154 7.35 2.84 9.21
C TYR A 154 6.80 1.43 9.44
N MET A 155 7.51 0.62 10.24
CA MET A 155 7.08 -0.73 10.57
C MET A 155 5.70 -0.76 11.21
N VAL A 156 5.25 0.29 11.90
CA VAL A 156 3.91 0.41 12.52
C VAL A 156 2.90 1.13 11.63
N PHE A 157 3.28 2.22 10.97
CA PHE A 157 2.35 3.15 10.31
C PHE A 157 2.43 3.16 8.77
N GLY A 158 3.36 2.41 8.17
CA GLY A 158 3.41 2.15 6.73
C GLY A 158 3.66 3.38 5.83
N GLY A 159 4.26 4.46 6.35
CA GLY A 159 4.56 5.66 5.57
C GLY A 159 3.34 6.53 5.23
N ILE A 160 2.23 6.38 5.96
CA ILE A 160 1.02 7.17 5.74
C ILE A 160 1.15 8.56 6.39
N PRO A 161 1.17 9.68 5.63
CA PRO A 161 1.42 11.01 6.18
C PRO A 161 0.38 11.45 7.21
N TYR A 162 -0.87 11.01 7.03
CA TYR A 162 -1.95 11.26 7.98
C TYR A 162 -1.68 10.65 9.37
N TYR A 163 -1.07 9.47 9.44
CA TYR A 163 -0.69 8.83 10.71
C TYR A 163 0.54 9.53 11.32
N MET A 164 1.52 9.86 10.49
CA MET A 164 2.73 10.57 10.90
C MET A 164 2.42 11.95 11.50
N GLY A 165 1.36 12.62 11.04
CA GLY A 165 0.90 13.90 11.58
C GLY A 165 0.42 13.86 13.04
N TYR A 166 0.28 12.68 13.64
CA TYR A 166 -0.04 12.54 15.06
C TYR A 166 1.18 12.44 15.97
N PHE A 167 2.38 12.32 15.42
CA PHE A 167 3.61 12.33 16.21
C PHE A 167 3.81 13.69 16.89
N GLN A 168 4.30 13.64 18.12
CA GLN A 168 4.56 14.81 18.95
C GLN A 168 6.04 14.92 19.26
N LYS A 169 6.55 16.16 19.12
CA LYS A 169 7.92 16.53 19.48
C LYS A 169 8.18 16.24 20.96
N GLY A 170 9.38 15.75 21.25
CA GLY A 170 9.83 15.49 22.62
C GLY A 170 9.34 14.17 23.22
N LEU A 171 8.51 13.40 22.51
CA LEU A 171 8.15 12.03 22.89
C LEU A 171 9.05 11.04 22.14
N SER A 172 9.37 9.91 22.78
CA SER A 172 10.03 8.78 22.12
C SER A 172 9.12 8.17 21.05
N PHE A 173 9.68 7.27 20.24
CA PHE A 173 8.91 6.47 19.30
C PHE A 173 7.77 5.70 20.02
N GLU A 174 8.10 4.97 21.08
CA GLU A 174 7.15 4.15 21.85
C GLU A 174 6.03 4.99 22.46
N GLN A 175 6.39 6.14 23.06
CA GLN A 175 5.42 7.07 23.63
C GLN A 175 4.46 7.62 22.57
N ASN A 176 4.95 7.91 21.36
CA ASN A 176 4.12 8.33 20.26
C ASN A 176 3.17 7.20 19.82
N VAL A 177 3.68 5.98 19.62
CA VAL A 177 2.85 4.83 19.23
C VAL A 177 1.75 4.58 20.26
N ASP A 178 2.10 4.56 21.54
CA ASP A 178 1.12 4.38 22.61
C ASP A 178 0.09 5.49 22.62
N LYS A 179 0.49 6.75 22.46
CA LYS A 179 -0.47 7.85 22.40
C LYS A 179 -1.44 7.73 21.22
N ILE A 180 -0.95 7.25 20.08
CA ILE A 180 -1.72 7.15 18.84
C ILE A 180 -2.67 5.93 18.85
N LEU A 181 -2.22 4.80 19.40
CA LEU A 181 -2.89 3.48 19.28
C LEU A 181 -3.33 2.85 20.61
N PHE A 182 -2.62 3.10 21.71
CA PHE A 182 -2.80 2.48 23.03
C PHE A 182 -2.97 3.51 24.15
N GLY A 183 -3.60 4.65 23.83
CA GLY A 183 -3.81 5.75 24.76
C GLY A 183 -5.24 5.77 25.31
N ASN A 184 -5.50 6.72 26.21
CA ASN A 184 -6.87 7.01 26.61
C ASN A 184 -7.63 7.67 25.43
N ARG A 185 -8.48 6.88 24.75
CA ARG A 185 -9.17 7.24 23.50
C ARG A 185 -8.19 7.51 22.35
N PRO A 186 -7.46 6.48 21.88
CA PRO A 186 -6.48 6.63 20.80
C PRO A 186 -7.19 7.02 19.51
N ARG A 187 -6.59 7.92 18.72
CA ARG A 187 -7.23 8.43 17.48
C ARG A 187 -7.43 7.34 16.44
N LEU A 188 -6.45 6.43 16.33
CA LEU A 188 -6.42 5.40 15.30
C LEU A 188 -6.92 4.03 15.81
N LYS A 189 -7.60 3.98 16.96
CA LYS A 189 -8.09 2.73 17.56
C LYS A 189 -8.95 1.91 16.59
N ASP A 190 -9.86 2.57 15.88
CA ASP A 190 -10.82 1.95 14.96
C ASP A 190 -10.46 2.19 13.48
N GLU A 191 -9.22 2.61 13.21
CA GLU A 191 -8.79 3.02 11.88
C GLU A 191 -8.91 1.90 10.86
N PHE A 192 -8.55 0.66 11.22
CA PHE A 192 -8.70 -0.49 10.32
C PHE A 192 -10.14 -0.65 9.81
N ASN A 193 -11.15 -0.47 10.66
CA ASN A 193 -12.53 -0.59 10.22
C ASN A 193 -12.98 0.59 9.35
N ARG A 194 -12.58 1.82 9.73
CA ARG A 194 -12.92 3.04 9.01
C ARG A 194 -12.29 3.09 7.63
N LEU A 195 -11.00 2.75 7.54
CA LEU A 195 -10.23 2.73 6.30
C LEU A 195 -10.89 1.81 5.26
N PHE A 196 -11.25 0.60 5.67
CA PHE A 196 -11.88 -0.36 4.75
C PHE A 196 -13.29 0.07 4.35
N ALA A 197 -14.05 0.69 5.26
CA ALA A 197 -15.37 1.23 4.95
C ALA A 197 -15.33 2.41 3.98
N ALA A 198 -14.25 3.20 4.00
CA ALA A 198 -14.08 4.35 3.13
C ALA A 198 -13.58 3.98 1.72
N ILE A 199 -12.67 3.02 1.61
CA ILE A 199 -11.95 2.73 0.35
C ILE A 199 -12.68 1.67 -0.50
N PHE A 200 -13.34 0.69 0.13
CA PHE A 200 -13.86 -0.49 -0.58
C PHE A 200 -15.38 -0.53 -0.63
N ASN A 201 -15.93 -0.90 -1.80
CA ASN A 201 -17.37 -1.14 -1.97
C ASN A 201 -17.87 -2.36 -1.16
N ASN A 202 -17.01 -3.37 -0.99
CA ASN A 202 -17.27 -4.54 -0.15
C ASN A 202 -16.22 -4.62 0.97
N PRO A 203 -16.35 -3.80 2.04
CA PRO A 203 -15.36 -3.72 3.10
C PRO A 203 -15.13 -5.06 3.79
N GLU A 204 -16.19 -5.80 4.08
CA GLU A 204 -16.12 -7.04 4.86
C GLU A 204 -15.40 -8.17 4.12
N ASP A 205 -15.60 -8.31 2.81
CA ASP A 205 -14.87 -9.29 2.01
C ASP A 205 -13.38 -8.92 1.90
N SER A 206 -13.09 -7.63 1.76
CA SER A 206 -11.71 -7.11 1.74
C SER A 206 -11.00 -7.36 3.08
N LYS A 207 -11.69 -7.13 4.21
CA LYS A 207 -11.18 -7.43 5.55
C LYS A 207 -10.94 -8.93 5.76
N LYS A 208 -11.82 -9.81 5.27
CA LYS A 208 -11.62 -11.28 5.34
C LYS A 208 -10.34 -11.70 4.63
N VAL A 209 -10.09 -11.16 3.43
CA VAL A 209 -8.87 -11.44 2.67
C VAL A 209 -7.65 -10.93 3.44
N VAL A 210 -7.65 -9.68 3.91
CA VAL A 210 -6.51 -9.09 4.63
C VAL A 210 -6.21 -9.83 5.94
N ARG A 211 -7.24 -10.24 6.69
CA ARG A 211 -7.11 -11.09 7.88
C ARG A 211 -6.48 -12.44 7.57
N LEU A 212 -6.90 -13.09 6.49
CA LEU A 212 -6.28 -14.34 6.07
C LEU A 212 -4.81 -14.13 5.71
N LEU A 213 -4.50 -13.12 4.88
CA LEU A 213 -3.13 -12.88 4.42
C LEU A 213 -2.17 -12.57 5.58
N ALA A 214 -2.66 -11.92 6.65
CA ALA A 214 -1.86 -11.67 7.86
C ALA A 214 -1.42 -12.96 8.59
N THR A 215 -2.04 -14.10 8.33
CA THR A 215 -1.70 -15.38 8.99
C THR A 215 -0.51 -16.11 8.37
N ARG A 216 -0.10 -15.75 7.15
CA ARG A 216 0.99 -16.43 6.43
C ARG A 216 1.83 -15.46 5.62
N HIS A 217 3.08 -15.25 6.05
CA HIS A 217 4.01 -14.30 5.41
C HIS A 217 4.27 -14.57 3.93
N SER A 218 4.30 -15.83 3.50
CA SER A 218 4.45 -16.17 2.09
C SER A 218 3.19 -15.99 1.26
N GLY A 219 2.12 -15.39 1.80
CA GLY A 219 0.89 -15.11 1.07
C GLY A 219 0.11 -16.37 0.68
N PHE A 220 -0.91 -16.22 -0.15
CA PHE A 220 -1.83 -17.29 -0.58
C PHE A 220 -2.16 -17.21 -2.07
N THR A 221 -2.43 -18.36 -2.70
CA THR A 221 -3.03 -18.36 -4.04
C THR A 221 -4.49 -17.93 -3.98
N ARG A 222 -5.05 -17.53 -5.12
CA ARG A 222 -6.47 -17.15 -5.20
C ARG A 222 -7.40 -18.30 -4.77
N GLU A 223 -7.04 -19.53 -5.10
CA GLU A 223 -7.77 -20.74 -4.74
C GLU A 223 -7.73 -20.99 -3.22
N GLU A 224 -6.55 -20.84 -2.60
CA GLU A 224 -6.42 -20.95 -1.14
C GLU A 224 -7.21 -19.85 -0.42
N ILE A 225 -7.21 -18.61 -0.96
CA ILE A 225 -7.99 -17.50 -0.41
C ILE A 225 -9.48 -17.80 -0.46
N SER A 226 -9.97 -18.25 -1.62
CA SER A 226 -11.38 -18.63 -1.79
C SER A 226 -11.79 -19.72 -0.79
N GLN A 227 -10.97 -20.76 -0.65
CA GLN A 227 -11.24 -21.87 0.25
C GLN A 227 -11.26 -21.44 1.73
N ALA A 228 -10.29 -20.63 2.16
CA ALA A 228 -10.16 -20.25 3.57
C ALA A 228 -11.12 -19.13 4.00
N THR A 229 -11.51 -18.23 3.08
CA THR A 229 -12.45 -17.14 3.37
C THR A 229 -13.92 -17.49 3.09
N GLY A 230 -14.18 -18.56 2.33
CA GLY A 230 -15.50 -18.91 1.83
C GLY A 230 -16.00 -18.01 0.69
N LEU A 231 -15.17 -17.09 0.18
CA LEU A 231 -15.53 -16.23 -0.94
C LEU A 231 -15.58 -17.04 -2.25
N PRO A 232 -16.60 -16.89 -3.11
CA PRO A 232 -16.69 -17.62 -4.36
C PRO A 232 -15.49 -17.37 -5.27
N LEU A 233 -14.96 -18.45 -5.86
CA LEU A 233 -13.90 -18.38 -6.86
C LEU A 233 -14.44 -17.82 -8.17
N GLY A 234 -14.51 -16.49 -8.28
CA GLY A 234 -15.09 -15.79 -9.43
C GLY A 234 -14.59 -14.36 -9.59
N GLY A 235 -15.30 -13.58 -10.41
CA GLY A 235 -14.95 -12.18 -10.70
C GLY A 235 -14.95 -11.28 -9.45
N GLY A 236 -15.82 -11.54 -8.48
CA GLY A 236 -15.87 -10.79 -7.22
C GLY A 236 -14.55 -10.85 -6.44
N LEU A 237 -14.01 -12.05 -6.21
CA LEU A 237 -12.72 -12.22 -5.54
C LEU A 237 -11.57 -11.59 -6.33
N SER A 238 -11.58 -11.74 -7.67
CA SER A 238 -10.57 -11.06 -8.51
C SER A 238 -10.61 -9.54 -8.36
N ASN A 239 -11.82 -8.95 -8.30
CA ASN A 239 -11.98 -7.51 -8.12
C ASN A 239 -11.51 -7.06 -6.72
N THR A 240 -11.81 -7.83 -5.67
CA THR A 240 -11.32 -7.57 -4.31
C THR A 240 -9.80 -7.59 -4.24
N LEU A 241 -9.17 -8.62 -4.82
CA LEU A 241 -7.70 -8.73 -4.85
C LEU A 241 -7.06 -7.60 -5.66
N ALA A 242 -7.65 -7.24 -6.81
CA ALA A 242 -7.17 -6.10 -7.59
C ALA A 242 -7.30 -4.79 -6.81
N ALA A 243 -8.45 -4.53 -6.16
CA ALA A 243 -8.64 -3.31 -5.37
C ALA A 243 -7.65 -3.20 -4.20
N LEU A 244 -7.39 -4.30 -3.50
CA LEU A 244 -6.39 -4.37 -2.43
C LEU A 244 -4.98 -4.11 -2.96
N ALA A 245 -4.62 -4.66 -4.12
CA ALA A 245 -3.29 -4.49 -4.71
C ALA A 245 -3.05 -3.08 -5.23
N GLU A 246 -4.05 -2.49 -5.88
CA GLU A 246 -3.97 -1.14 -6.43
C GLU A 246 -3.93 -0.08 -5.32
N SER A 247 -4.49 -0.40 -4.15
CA SER A 247 -4.46 0.45 -2.95
C SER A 247 -3.26 0.14 -2.04
N ASP A 248 -2.24 -0.57 -2.55
CA ASP A 248 -0.97 -0.89 -1.87
C ASP A 248 -1.11 -1.69 -0.55
N PHE A 249 -2.27 -2.32 -0.28
CA PHE A 249 -2.42 -3.21 0.87
C PHE A 249 -1.69 -4.54 0.65
N ILE A 250 -1.77 -5.07 -0.57
CA ILE A 250 -1.22 -6.38 -0.91
C ILE A 250 -0.31 -6.27 -2.13
N THR A 251 0.65 -7.18 -2.23
CA THR A 251 1.41 -7.40 -3.46
C THR A 251 1.12 -8.79 -4.01
N SER A 252 1.40 -8.98 -5.30
CA SER A 252 1.33 -10.29 -5.94
C SER A 252 2.66 -10.67 -6.56
N TYR A 253 3.04 -11.94 -6.43
CA TYR A 253 4.25 -12.46 -7.05
C TYR A 253 4.07 -13.91 -7.50
N SER A 254 4.90 -14.35 -8.44
CA SER A 254 5.02 -15.76 -8.79
C SER A 254 6.19 -16.37 -8.02
N PRO A 255 5.96 -17.40 -7.18
CA PRO A 255 7.05 -18.04 -6.46
C PRO A 255 8.11 -18.58 -7.42
N TYR A 256 9.37 -18.49 -7.00
CA TYR A 256 10.46 -19.06 -7.78
C TYR A 256 10.27 -20.58 -7.98
N GLY A 257 10.52 -21.06 -9.21
CA GLY A 257 10.41 -22.49 -9.55
C GLY A 257 8.98 -22.98 -9.83
N MET A 258 7.96 -22.17 -9.59
CA MET A 258 6.57 -22.48 -9.92
C MET A 258 6.20 -22.00 -11.33
N PRO A 259 5.15 -22.57 -11.96
CA PRO A 259 4.63 -22.04 -13.21
C PRO A 259 4.33 -20.54 -13.11
N LYS A 260 4.62 -19.78 -14.16
CA LYS A 260 4.35 -18.32 -14.18
C LYS A 260 2.88 -17.96 -14.01
N SER A 261 1.96 -18.90 -14.23
CA SER A 261 0.54 -18.74 -13.95
C SER A 261 0.20 -18.78 -12.46
N THR A 262 1.07 -19.38 -11.63
CA THR A 262 0.90 -19.42 -10.19
C THR A 262 1.19 -18.04 -9.61
N THR A 263 0.17 -17.45 -9.00
CA THR A 263 0.24 -16.13 -8.37
C THR A 263 -0.10 -16.25 -6.89
N TYR A 264 0.78 -15.73 -6.05
CA TYR A 264 0.57 -15.58 -4.62
C TYR A 264 0.26 -14.13 -4.32
N TYR A 265 -0.63 -13.89 -3.37
CA TYR A 265 -0.99 -12.59 -2.84
C TYR A 265 -0.51 -12.49 -1.40
N LYS A 266 0.24 -11.44 -1.08
CA LYS A 266 0.87 -11.21 0.23
C LYS A 266 0.44 -9.86 0.78
N LEU A 267 0.06 -9.81 2.05
CA LEU A 267 -0.17 -8.55 2.76
C LEU A 267 1.17 -7.85 3.00
N ILE A 268 1.26 -6.59 2.59
CA ILE A 268 2.47 -5.76 2.76
C ILE A 268 2.18 -4.51 3.61
N ASP A 269 0.92 -4.20 3.90
CA ASP A 269 0.56 -3.05 4.72
C ASP A 269 0.92 -3.27 6.21
N ASN A 270 1.96 -2.55 6.64
CA ASN A 270 2.48 -2.58 8.00
C ASN A 270 1.44 -2.20 9.05
N PHE A 271 0.59 -1.20 8.76
CA PHE A 271 -0.44 -0.76 9.69
C PHE A 271 -1.49 -1.84 9.94
N CYS A 272 -2.01 -2.47 8.88
CA CYS A 272 -2.94 -3.59 8.99
C CYS A 272 -2.32 -4.77 9.75
N LEU A 273 -1.06 -5.10 9.49
CA LEU A 273 -0.35 -6.16 10.22
C LEU A 273 -0.26 -5.83 11.71
N PHE A 274 0.18 -4.62 12.06
CA PHE A 274 0.34 -4.20 13.45
C PHE A 274 -1.02 -4.13 14.16
N TRP A 275 -2.02 -3.55 13.50
CA TRP A 275 -3.34 -3.35 14.05
C TRP A 275 -4.00 -4.67 14.41
N GLN A 276 -4.00 -5.63 13.47
CA GLN A 276 -4.61 -6.95 13.69
C GLN A 276 -3.86 -7.75 14.76
N LYS A 277 -2.53 -7.62 14.81
CA LYS A 277 -1.71 -8.38 15.75
C LYS A 277 -1.72 -7.82 17.16
N TYR A 278 -1.80 -6.50 17.32
CA TYR A 278 -1.62 -5.84 18.62
C TYR A 278 -2.73 -4.87 19.00
N VAL A 279 -3.19 -3.99 18.10
CA VAL A 279 -4.21 -2.99 18.45
C VAL A 279 -5.58 -3.64 18.71
N GLU A 280 -5.97 -4.62 17.90
CA GLU A 280 -7.22 -5.35 18.08
C GLU A 280 -7.27 -6.13 19.40
N PRO A 281 -6.28 -6.98 19.74
CA PRO A 281 -6.29 -7.71 21.01
C PRO A 281 -5.97 -6.83 22.24
N HIS A 282 -5.08 -5.85 22.12
CA HIS A 282 -4.56 -5.08 23.26
C HIS A 282 -5.02 -3.62 23.32
N GLY A 283 -5.94 -3.17 22.46
CA GLY A 283 -6.36 -1.76 22.39
C GLY A 283 -7.14 -1.21 23.61
N LYS A 284 -7.24 -1.98 24.69
CA LYS A 284 -7.72 -1.53 26.02
C LYS A 284 -6.58 -1.32 27.01
N GLU A 285 -5.40 -1.85 26.72
CA GLU A 285 -4.19 -1.68 27.51
C GLU A 285 -3.59 -0.31 27.20
N ASN A 286 -3.25 0.45 28.23
CA ASN A 286 -2.57 1.73 28.06
C ASN A 286 -1.07 1.49 28.09
N GLY A 287 -0.33 2.03 27.12
CA GLY A 287 1.14 1.94 27.14
C GLY A 287 1.72 0.60 26.64
N PHE A 288 0.96 -0.17 25.86
CA PHE A 288 1.33 -1.52 25.41
C PHE A 288 2.75 -1.60 24.82
N VAL A 289 3.14 -0.63 23.97
CA VAL A 289 4.45 -0.64 23.30
C VAL A 289 5.55 -0.30 24.29
N SER A 290 5.35 0.72 25.12
CA SER A 290 6.31 1.08 26.17
C SER A 290 6.53 -0.08 27.15
N ASP A 291 5.48 -0.79 27.54
CA ASP A 291 5.56 -1.94 28.45
C ASP A 291 6.27 -3.16 27.82
N ASN A 292 6.31 -3.23 26.49
CA ASN A 292 6.88 -4.35 25.74
C ASN A 292 8.18 -4.01 25.00
N MET A 293 8.77 -2.83 25.20
CA MET A 293 9.94 -2.34 24.45
C MET A 293 11.12 -3.33 24.39
N THR A 294 11.33 -4.12 25.45
CA THR A 294 12.41 -5.13 25.52
C THR A 294 11.91 -6.58 25.43
N SER A 295 10.60 -6.79 25.31
CA SER A 295 10.00 -8.12 25.34
C SER A 295 10.17 -8.85 24.01
N ASP A 296 10.07 -10.17 24.05
CA ASP A 296 10.13 -10.98 22.82
C ASP A 296 8.93 -10.74 21.90
N VAL A 297 7.85 -10.12 22.43
CA VAL A 297 6.67 -9.73 21.65
C VAL A 297 7.03 -8.70 20.58
N LEU A 298 7.72 -7.62 20.95
CA LEU A 298 8.14 -6.60 19.98
C LEU A 298 9.35 -7.05 19.16
N LYS A 299 10.25 -7.90 19.69
CA LYS A 299 11.31 -8.50 18.85
C LYS A 299 10.74 -9.35 17.72
N ALA A 300 9.72 -10.17 18.00
CA ALA A 300 9.04 -10.96 16.99
C ALA A 300 8.28 -10.08 15.99
N TRP A 301 7.73 -8.95 16.44
CA TRP A 301 7.16 -7.94 15.55
C TRP A 301 8.19 -7.35 14.60
N HIS A 302 9.32 -6.90 15.12
CA HIS A 302 10.35 -6.25 14.31
C HIS A 302 10.90 -7.15 13.20
N GLY A 303 11.09 -8.45 13.48
CA GLY A 303 11.52 -9.39 12.44
C GLY A 303 10.53 -9.41 11.27
N VAL A 304 9.26 -9.65 11.59
CA VAL A 304 8.16 -9.68 10.60
C VAL A 304 8.01 -8.36 9.86
N ALA A 305 7.90 -7.25 10.58
CA ALA A 305 7.61 -5.95 9.97
C ALA A 305 8.78 -5.45 9.13
N PHE A 306 10.02 -5.76 9.51
CA PHE A 306 11.20 -5.39 8.73
C PHE A 306 11.28 -6.17 7.41
N GLU A 307 10.85 -7.43 7.38
CA GLU A 307 10.70 -8.16 6.11
C GLU A 307 9.75 -7.41 5.16
N GLU A 308 8.58 -6.96 5.64
CA GLU A 308 7.62 -6.22 4.81
C GLU A 308 8.17 -4.88 4.33
N VAL A 309 8.89 -4.15 5.18
CA VAL A 309 9.57 -2.91 4.76
C VAL A 309 10.58 -3.20 3.65
N CYS A 310 11.35 -4.29 3.74
CA CYS A 310 12.27 -4.69 2.68
C CYS A 310 11.53 -5.05 1.38
N TRP A 311 10.36 -5.67 1.47
CA TRP A 311 9.51 -5.93 0.31
C TRP A 311 9.03 -4.65 -0.37
N GLN A 312 8.66 -3.63 0.40
CA GLN A 312 8.24 -2.33 -0.11
C GLN A 312 9.41 -1.52 -0.69
N HIS A 313 10.61 -1.66 -0.13
CA HIS A 313 11.83 -0.93 -0.52
C HIS A 313 12.77 -1.78 -1.41
N PHE A 314 12.20 -2.71 -2.18
CA PHE A 314 13.01 -3.61 -3.00
C PHE A 314 13.84 -2.88 -4.06
N GLN A 315 13.38 -1.71 -4.53
CA GLN A 315 14.10 -0.90 -5.52
C GLN A 315 15.38 -0.32 -4.91
N GLN A 316 15.30 0.19 -3.68
CA GLN A 316 16.45 0.66 -2.90
C GLN A 316 17.43 -0.49 -2.65
N ILE A 317 16.92 -1.68 -2.29
CA ILE A 317 17.75 -2.89 -2.15
C ILE A 317 18.46 -3.22 -3.47
N LYS A 318 17.77 -3.17 -4.60
CA LYS A 318 18.38 -3.39 -5.92
C LYS A 318 19.46 -2.35 -6.24
N GLN A 319 19.23 -1.09 -5.88
CA GLN A 319 20.20 -0.02 -6.08
C GLN A 319 21.44 -0.25 -5.23
N ALA A 320 21.28 -0.57 -3.95
CA ALA A 320 22.37 -0.89 -3.02
C ALA A 320 23.21 -2.08 -3.49
N LEU A 321 22.56 -3.09 -4.06
CA LEU A 321 23.23 -4.26 -4.65
C LEU A 321 23.90 -3.98 -5.99
N GLY A 322 23.71 -2.80 -6.59
CA GLY A 322 24.24 -2.44 -7.90
C GLY A 322 23.53 -3.16 -9.06
N VAL A 323 22.26 -3.55 -8.88
CA VAL A 323 21.49 -4.36 -9.85
C VAL A 323 20.22 -3.68 -10.35
N ALA A 324 20.08 -2.36 -10.14
CA ALA A 324 18.94 -1.58 -10.61
C ALA A 324 18.69 -1.75 -12.13
N GLY A 325 19.76 -1.75 -12.94
CA GLY A 325 19.70 -1.95 -14.40
C GLY A 325 19.48 -3.39 -14.86
N VAL A 326 19.45 -4.36 -13.94
CA VAL A 326 19.23 -5.77 -14.27
C VAL A 326 17.74 -6.10 -14.15
N LYS A 327 17.20 -6.82 -15.13
CA LYS A 327 15.85 -7.36 -15.04
C LYS A 327 15.80 -8.43 -13.94
N THR A 328 14.87 -8.24 -13.00
CA THR A 328 14.72 -9.07 -11.80
C THR A 328 13.28 -9.51 -11.63
N SER A 329 13.07 -10.68 -11.02
CA SER A 329 11.81 -11.08 -10.43
C SER A 329 11.99 -11.30 -8.93
N ILE A 330 10.97 -10.93 -8.17
CA ILE A 330 10.99 -10.94 -6.71
C ILE A 330 9.94 -11.92 -6.22
N SER A 331 10.30 -12.76 -5.26
CA SER A 331 9.41 -13.77 -4.70
C SER A 331 9.84 -14.18 -3.31
N ALA A 332 8.89 -14.48 -2.42
CA ALA A 332 9.21 -15.31 -1.27
C ALA A 332 9.36 -16.75 -1.76
N TRP A 333 10.10 -17.58 -1.02
CA TRP A 333 10.28 -18.97 -1.39
C TRP A 333 10.11 -19.87 -0.18
N ASN A 334 9.28 -20.90 -0.35
CA ASN A 334 9.03 -21.87 0.69
C ASN A 334 8.99 -23.28 0.11
N VAL A 335 9.61 -24.21 0.82
CA VAL A 335 9.47 -25.65 0.61
C VAL A 335 8.83 -26.21 1.86
N LYS A 336 7.65 -26.82 1.69
CA LYS A 336 7.00 -27.53 2.80
C LYS A 336 7.89 -28.69 3.23
N GLY A 337 8.07 -28.82 4.53
CA GLY A 337 8.71 -29.99 5.10
C GLY A 337 7.88 -31.24 4.81
N THR A 338 8.57 -32.37 4.70
CA THR A 338 7.98 -33.71 4.71
C THR A 338 8.36 -34.40 6.02
N GLU A 339 7.85 -35.60 6.27
CA GLU A 339 8.30 -36.42 7.42
C GLU A 339 9.81 -36.69 7.39
N GLU A 340 10.43 -36.63 6.21
CA GLU A 340 11.86 -36.93 5.98
C GLU A 340 12.75 -35.69 5.85
N LYS A 341 12.19 -34.50 5.58
CA LYS A 341 12.96 -33.27 5.34
C LYS A 341 12.31 -32.08 6.03
N GLU A 342 13.11 -31.31 6.76
CA GLU A 342 12.67 -30.03 7.29
C GLU A 342 12.26 -29.07 6.16
N GLY A 343 11.20 -28.32 6.43
CA GLY A 343 10.78 -27.24 5.53
C GLY A 343 11.81 -26.12 5.52
N THR A 344 11.87 -25.39 4.41
CA THR A 344 12.76 -24.24 4.27
C THR A 344 11.96 -23.04 3.82
N GLN A 345 12.13 -21.91 4.50
CA GLN A 345 11.56 -20.62 4.10
C GLN A 345 12.68 -19.60 3.87
N ILE A 346 12.55 -18.83 2.81
CA ILE A 346 13.40 -17.70 2.46
C ILE A 346 12.49 -16.48 2.25
N ASP A 347 12.85 -15.39 2.92
CA ASP A 347 12.00 -14.22 3.07
C ASP A 347 11.86 -13.46 1.76
N LEU A 348 12.97 -13.33 1.01
CA LEU A 348 13.03 -12.64 -0.27
C LEU A 348 14.09 -13.27 -1.19
N LEU A 349 13.67 -13.62 -2.42
CA LEU A 349 14.56 -13.96 -3.52
C LEU A 349 14.52 -12.87 -4.57
N ILE A 350 15.71 -12.43 -5.02
CA ILE A 350 15.86 -11.60 -6.20
C ILE A 350 16.51 -12.45 -7.29
N SER A 351 15.67 -13.01 -8.16
CA SER A 351 16.13 -13.77 -9.33
C SER A 351 16.47 -12.80 -10.45
N ARG A 352 17.72 -12.83 -10.92
CA ARG A 352 18.25 -11.90 -11.91
C ARG A 352 18.46 -12.60 -13.25
N ASN A 353 18.29 -11.85 -14.33
CA ASN A 353 18.50 -12.36 -15.69
C ASN A 353 19.97 -12.69 -16.04
N ASP A 354 20.93 -12.33 -15.19
CA ASP A 354 22.36 -12.63 -15.35
C ASP A 354 22.79 -13.94 -14.66
N ASN A 355 21.84 -14.84 -14.38
CA ASN A 355 22.03 -16.12 -13.70
C ASN A 355 22.52 -16.01 -12.24
N VAL A 356 22.23 -14.89 -11.57
CA VAL A 356 22.43 -14.77 -10.12
C VAL A 356 21.08 -14.75 -9.43
N VAL A 357 20.97 -15.48 -8.32
CA VAL A 357 19.83 -15.40 -7.40
C VAL A 357 20.35 -14.87 -6.08
N ASN A 358 19.92 -13.68 -5.68
CA ASN A 358 20.20 -13.21 -4.33
C ASN A 358 19.20 -13.88 -3.37
N LEU A 359 19.73 -14.68 -2.44
CA LEU A 359 18.99 -15.20 -1.29
C LEU A 359 19.08 -14.15 -0.20
N CYS A 360 17.99 -13.42 0.04
CA CYS A 360 17.98 -12.32 0.99
C CYS A 360 17.40 -12.77 2.33
N GLU A 361 18.11 -12.43 3.40
CA GLU A 361 17.74 -12.72 4.79
C GLU A 361 17.74 -11.42 5.58
N MET A 362 16.61 -11.13 6.22
CA MET A 362 16.38 -9.87 6.91
C MET A 362 16.62 -10.02 8.41
N LYS A 363 17.41 -9.11 9.00
CA LYS A 363 17.61 -9.07 10.47
C LYS A 363 17.51 -7.65 11.01
N PHE A 364 16.53 -7.46 11.89
CA PHE A 364 16.38 -6.22 12.64
C PHE A 364 17.09 -6.32 13.99
N ALA A 365 18.03 -5.41 14.25
CA ALA A 365 18.82 -5.40 15.48
C ALA A 365 19.25 -3.98 15.88
N SER A 366 19.51 -3.73 17.15
CA SER A 366 19.99 -2.42 17.64
C SER A 366 21.50 -2.20 17.46
N ALA A 367 22.22 -3.21 16.94
CA ALA A 367 23.66 -3.20 16.70
C ALA A 367 23.99 -4.10 15.50
N PRO A 368 25.24 -4.14 14.99
CA PRO A 368 25.63 -5.07 13.94
C PRO A 368 25.26 -6.52 14.28
N TYR A 369 24.60 -7.21 13.36
CA TYR A 369 24.04 -8.54 13.57
C TYR A 369 25.15 -9.59 13.63
N THR A 370 25.25 -10.29 14.75
CA THR A 370 26.21 -11.39 14.91
C THR A 370 25.59 -12.70 14.44
N ILE A 371 26.21 -13.34 13.45
CA ILE A 371 25.81 -14.67 12.98
C ILE A 371 26.34 -15.72 13.96
N SER A 372 25.43 -16.45 14.61
CA SER A 372 25.80 -17.58 15.45
C SER A 372 26.14 -18.81 14.59
N LYS A 373 26.72 -19.85 15.21
CA LYS A 373 26.98 -21.12 14.52
C LYS A 373 25.69 -21.75 14.00
N GLU A 374 24.63 -21.71 14.80
CA GLU A 374 23.31 -22.26 14.48
C GLU A 374 22.67 -21.50 13.32
N GLU A 375 22.77 -20.17 13.32
CA GLU A 375 22.27 -19.35 12.21
C GLU A 375 23.08 -19.61 10.93
N GLU A 376 24.40 -19.74 11.00
CA GLU A 376 25.22 -20.12 9.83
C GLU A 376 24.77 -21.47 9.26
N GLN A 377 24.52 -22.47 10.11
CA GLN A 377 24.03 -23.78 9.68
C GLN A 377 22.66 -23.67 9.00
N ARG A 378 21.75 -22.86 9.54
CA ARG A 378 20.44 -22.57 8.93
C ARG A 378 20.58 -21.91 7.56
N LEU A 379 21.50 -20.94 7.42
CA LEU A 379 21.79 -20.26 6.16
C LEU A 379 22.37 -21.23 5.13
N ARG A 380 23.29 -22.12 5.53
CA ARG A 380 23.82 -23.18 4.66
C ARG A 380 22.74 -24.12 4.17
N HIS A 381 21.88 -24.57 5.08
CA HIS A 381 20.75 -25.43 4.73
C HIS A 381 19.82 -24.75 3.71
N ARG A 382 19.49 -23.45 3.92
CA ARG A 382 18.69 -22.66 2.98
C ARG A 382 19.33 -22.55 1.60
N ILE A 383 20.63 -22.29 1.53
CA ILE A 383 21.38 -22.24 0.27
C ILE A 383 21.33 -23.59 -0.44
N GLU A 384 21.55 -24.70 0.27
CA GLU A 384 21.52 -26.05 -0.30
C GLU A 384 20.13 -26.43 -0.81
N SER A 385 19.08 -26.18 -0.02
CA SER A 385 17.69 -26.40 -0.39
C SER A 385 17.30 -25.59 -1.63
N LEU A 386 17.69 -24.32 -1.70
CA LEU A 386 17.44 -23.49 -2.89
C LEU A 386 18.23 -24.02 -4.09
N LYS A 387 19.52 -24.32 -3.92
CA LYS A 387 20.41 -24.80 -4.99
C LYS A 387 19.87 -26.05 -5.67
N ALA A 388 19.24 -26.95 -4.91
CA ALA A 388 18.61 -28.16 -5.45
C ALA A 388 17.46 -27.87 -6.45
N THR A 389 16.92 -26.64 -6.45
CA THR A 389 15.84 -26.21 -7.35
C THR A 389 16.31 -25.29 -8.49
N LEU A 390 17.56 -24.81 -8.45
CA LEU A 390 18.11 -23.90 -9.45
C LEU A 390 18.64 -24.63 -10.68
N SER A 391 18.66 -23.93 -11.82
CA SER A 391 19.40 -24.38 -12.99
C SER A 391 20.90 -24.45 -12.67
N PRO A 392 21.67 -25.42 -13.21
CA PRO A 392 23.11 -25.50 -13.02
C PRO A 392 23.89 -24.24 -13.46
N LYS A 393 23.27 -23.38 -14.28
CA LYS A 393 23.85 -22.11 -14.73
C LYS A 393 23.73 -20.99 -13.69
N GLN A 394 22.85 -21.15 -12.71
CA GLN A 394 22.57 -20.12 -11.71
C GLN A 394 23.47 -20.23 -10.50
N SER A 395 23.85 -19.08 -9.95
CA SER A 395 24.63 -18.94 -8.72
C SER A 395 23.79 -18.27 -7.64
N ILE A 396 24.03 -18.65 -6.38
CA ILE A 396 23.37 -18.05 -5.21
C ILE A 396 24.33 -17.08 -4.54
N HIS A 397 23.87 -15.85 -4.30
CA HIS A 397 24.52 -14.91 -3.41
C HIS A 397 23.69 -14.75 -2.14
N LEU A 398 24.21 -15.18 -1.00
CA LEU A 398 23.59 -14.87 0.28
C LEU A 398 23.76 -13.37 0.54
N THR A 399 22.63 -12.71 0.72
CA THR A 399 22.51 -11.27 0.94
C THR A 399 21.89 -11.05 2.31
N MET A 400 22.62 -10.44 3.24
CA MET A 400 22.04 -10.04 4.52
C MET A 400 21.52 -8.61 4.40
N ILE A 401 20.24 -8.41 4.70
CA ILE A 401 19.64 -7.09 4.80
C ILE A 401 19.45 -6.81 6.29
N THR A 402 20.12 -5.79 6.82
CA THR A 402 20.20 -5.58 8.27
C THR A 402 20.09 -4.11 8.63
N THR A 403 19.82 -3.80 9.90
CA THR A 403 19.85 -2.41 10.38
C THR A 403 21.25 -1.80 10.33
N TYR A 404 22.25 -2.45 10.93
CA TYR A 404 23.59 -1.89 11.13
C TYR A 404 24.72 -2.72 10.49
N GLY A 405 24.40 -3.61 9.57
CA GLY A 405 25.34 -4.56 8.99
C GLY A 405 25.50 -5.83 9.83
N VAL A 406 26.35 -6.74 9.35
CA VAL A 406 26.75 -8.00 9.95
C VAL A 406 28.06 -7.78 10.69
N ALA A 407 28.09 -8.17 11.96
CA ALA A 407 29.31 -8.13 12.76
C ALA A 407 30.35 -9.10 12.19
N TYR A 408 31.59 -8.64 12.07
CA TYR A 408 32.68 -9.50 11.62
C TYR A 408 32.97 -10.58 12.67
N GLY A 409 32.97 -11.84 12.25
CA GLY A 409 33.23 -12.96 13.15
C GLY A 409 33.48 -14.26 12.40
N LYS A 410 33.71 -15.34 13.15
CA LYS A 410 34.02 -16.66 12.60
C LYS A 410 32.99 -17.18 11.58
N HIS A 411 31.73 -16.79 11.78
CA HIS A 411 30.59 -17.31 11.02
C HIS A 411 30.08 -16.33 9.95
N SER A 412 30.61 -15.09 9.90
CA SER A 412 30.10 -14.06 8.97
C SER A 412 30.58 -14.22 7.53
N GLY A 413 31.63 -15.02 7.29
CA GLY A 413 32.25 -15.21 5.97
C GLY A 413 31.36 -15.90 4.92
N ILE A 414 30.20 -16.44 5.33
CA ILE A 414 29.21 -17.01 4.39
C ILE A 414 28.45 -15.94 3.60
N VAL A 415 28.40 -14.70 4.09
CA VAL A 415 27.64 -13.59 3.50
C VAL A 415 28.41 -13.00 2.32
N GLN A 416 27.84 -13.01 1.11
CA GLN A 416 28.46 -12.43 -0.08
C GLN A 416 28.08 -10.97 -0.32
N LYS A 417 26.88 -10.56 0.10
CA LYS A 417 26.37 -9.21 -0.07
C LYS A 417 25.67 -8.73 1.19
N GLU A 418 25.72 -7.43 1.41
CA GLU A 418 25.10 -6.77 2.54
C GLU A 418 24.35 -5.54 2.05
N VAL A 419 23.17 -5.31 2.60
CA VAL A 419 22.39 -4.09 2.47
C VAL A 419 22.05 -3.62 3.88
N LYS A 420 22.25 -2.33 4.15
CA LYS A 420 21.99 -1.74 5.46
C LYS A 420 20.71 -0.92 5.45
N MET A 421 20.16 -0.61 6.62
CA MET A 421 18.97 0.25 6.74
C MET A 421 19.18 1.58 6.04
N GLU A 422 20.35 2.21 6.16
CA GLU A 422 20.68 3.48 5.49
C GLU A 422 20.52 3.42 3.97
N ASP A 423 20.67 2.23 3.35
CA ASP A 423 20.46 2.05 1.92
C ASP A 423 18.97 2.12 1.53
N LEU A 424 18.07 1.84 2.47
CA LEU A 424 16.62 1.90 2.26
C LEU A 424 16.07 3.34 2.28
N PHE A 425 16.87 4.30 2.76
CA PHE A 425 16.56 5.75 2.78
C PHE A 425 17.08 6.47 1.53
N LYS A 426 17.35 5.75 0.43
CA LYS A 426 17.91 6.31 -0.82
C LYS A 426 16.91 6.53 -1.92
#